data_AF-A0A0Q0T2R5-F1
#
_entry.id   AF-A0A0Q0T2R5-F1
#
_cell.length_a   1.000
_cell.length_b   1.000
_cell.length_c   1.000
_cell.angle_alpha   90.00
_cell.angle_beta   90.00
_cell.angle_gamma   90.00
#
_symmetry.space_group_name_H-M   'P 1'
#
loop_
_entity.id
_entity.type
_entity.pdbx_description
1 polymer ?
#
loop_
_entity_poly.entity_id
_entity_poly.type
_entity_poly.pdbx_seq_one_letter_code
_entity_poly.pdbx_strand_id
1 'polypeptide(L)'
;MIKHIDSMLKLWAEDLHSAAPEGTGGGNMIAMLMETKGELIRGTRGSRVLLDESADIELIVNKHLPPQLSVVVREHYCNHDSFLSQKYMHCGCSRDTYYQRLHQAHECIAELLLGKKAA
;
A
#
# COMPACT_ATOMS: atom_id res chain seq x y z
N MET A 1 12.76 -7.47 10.84
CA MET A 1 11.92 -7.39 9.62
C MET A 1 11.03 -8.61 9.54
N ILE A 2 9.72 -8.41 9.61
CA ILE A 2 8.72 -9.48 9.50
C ILE A 2 8.54 -9.75 8.00
N LYS A 3 9.17 -10.81 7.48
CA LYS A 3 9.21 -11.12 6.03
C LYS A 3 7.84 -11.14 5.36
N HIS A 4 6.81 -11.56 6.09
CA HIS A 4 5.44 -11.59 5.60
C HIS A 4 4.87 -10.19 5.36
N ILE A 5 5.03 -9.27 6.33
CA ILE A 5 4.56 -7.88 6.22
C ILE A 5 5.29 -7.15 5.10
N ASP A 6 6.59 -7.38 4.95
CA ASP A 6 7.37 -6.84 3.83
C ASP A 6 6.83 -7.29 2.47
N SER A 7 6.48 -8.57 2.32
CA SER A 7 5.84 -9.08 1.09
C SER A 7 4.46 -8.46 0.85
N MET A 8 3.62 -8.30 1.89
CA MET A 8 2.31 -7.66 1.76
C MET A 8 2.44 -6.19 1.32
N LEU A 9 3.40 -5.45 1.89
CA LEU A 9 3.65 -4.06 1.53
C LEU A 9 4.16 -3.90 0.10
N LYS A 10 4.97 -4.84 -0.39
CA LYS A 10 5.39 -4.87 -1.80
C LYS A 10 4.19 -5.08 -2.73
N LEU A 11 3.35 -6.08 -2.44
CA LEU A 11 2.14 -6.33 -3.22
C LEU A 11 1.18 -5.14 -3.24
N TRP A 12 0.99 -4.49 -2.08
CA TRP A 12 0.19 -3.26 -1.98
C TRP A 12 0.78 -2.12 -2.83
N ALA A 13 2.10 -1.91 -2.79
CA ALA A 13 2.73 -0.88 -3.59
C ALA A 13 2.70 -1.18 -5.11
N GLU A 14 2.81 -2.46 -5.48
CA GLU A 14 2.63 -2.90 -6.86
C GLU A 14 1.21 -2.65 -7.36
N ASP A 15 0.19 -2.99 -6.55
CA ASP A 15 -1.23 -2.72 -6.86
C ASP A 15 -1.49 -1.22 -7.07
N LEU A 16 -0.93 -0.37 -6.18
CA LEU A 16 -1.05 1.08 -6.26
C LEU A 16 -0.44 1.65 -7.56
N HIS A 17 0.68 1.10 -8.05
CA HIS A 17 1.29 1.54 -9.31
C HIS A 17 0.61 0.96 -10.54
N SER A 18 0.11 -0.28 -10.47
CA SER A 18 -0.67 -0.88 -11.55
C SER A 18 -1.99 -0.13 -11.80
N ALA A 19 -2.45 0.66 -10.83
CA ALA A 19 -3.68 1.43 -10.88
C ALA A 19 -3.59 2.82 -11.56
N ALA A 20 -2.51 3.20 -12.27
CA ALA A 20 -2.40 4.58 -12.80
C ALA A 20 -2.04 4.71 -14.30
N PRO A 21 -2.46 5.79 -15.02
CA PRO A 21 -3.16 6.98 -14.53
C PRO A 21 -4.29 7.49 -15.47
N GLU A 22 -5.57 7.43 -15.08
CA GLU A 22 -6.57 8.40 -15.57
C GLU A 22 -7.62 8.70 -14.49
N GLY A 23 -7.70 9.97 -14.09
CA GLY A 23 -8.91 10.55 -13.51
C GLY A 23 -9.20 10.23 -12.05
N THR A 24 -8.76 11.12 -11.16
CA THR A 24 -9.65 11.84 -10.24
C THR A 24 -10.93 11.11 -9.79
N GLY A 25 -10.98 10.73 -8.52
CA GLY A 25 -12.15 10.85 -7.64
C GLY A 25 -13.49 10.30 -8.14
N GLY A 26 -13.98 9.23 -7.50
CA GLY A 26 -15.42 8.92 -7.51
C GLY A 26 -16.00 8.67 -8.91
N GLY A 27 -15.33 7.84 -9.72
CA GLY A 27 -15.84 7.39 -11.01
C GLY A 27 -17.04 6.45 -10.86
N ASN A 28 -18.23 7.00 -11.01
CA ASN A 28 -19.53 6.34 -11.00
C ASN A 28 -19.54 5.04 -11.83
N MET A 29 -19.90 3.90 -11.22
CA MET A 29 -19.95 2.54 -11.81
C MET A 29 -20.68 2.45 -13.17
N ILE A 30 -21.50 3.45 -13.50
CA ILE A 30 -22.27 3.55 -14.74
C ILE A 30 -21.38 3.81 -15.97
N ALA A 31 -20.25 4.51 -15.82
CA ALA A 31 -19.36 4.79 -16.96
C ALA A 31 -18.64 3.53 -17.47
N MET A 32 -18.20 2.65 -16.57
CA MET A 32 -17.57 1.37 -16.93
C MET A 32 -18.53 0.41 -17.66
N LEU A 33 -19.84 0.53 -17.40
CA LEU A 33 -20.87 -0.28 -18.07
C LEU A 33 -21.14 0.14 -19.52
N MET A 34 -20.91 1.41 -19.86
CA MET A 34 -21.10 1.90 -21.23
C MET A 34 -19.92 1.57 -22.15
N GLU A 35 -18.70 1.53 -21.62
CA GLU A 35 -17.48 1.24 -22.41
C GLU A 35 -17.37 -0.25 -22.79
N THR A 36 -17.95 -1.15 -22.00
CA THR A 36 -17.80 -2.62 -22.16
C THR A 36 -18.89 -3.28 -23.01
N LYS A 37 -19.78 -2.51 -23.66
CA LYS A 37 -20.91 -3.04 -24.47
C LYS A 37 -21.66 -4.22 -23.83
N GLY A 38 -21.76 -4.25 -22.50
CA GLY A 38 -22.50 -5.27 -21.76
C GLY A 38 -21.77 -6.60 -21.51
N GLU A 39 -20.48 -6.75 -21.86
CA GLU A 39 -19.70 -7.92 -21.43
C GLU A 39 -18.72 -7.57 -20.31
N LEU A 40 -19.12 -8.01 -19.11
CA LEU A 40 -18.33 -7.95 -17.89
C LEU A 40 -17.18 -8.97 -17.99
N ILE A 41 -16.11 -8.63 -18.72
CA ILE A 41 -14.84 -9.34 -18.62
C ILE A 41 -14.22 -8.94 -17.29
N ARG A 42 -14.68 -9.58 -16.21
CA ARG A 42 -13.99 -9.58 -14.93
C ARG A 42 -12.59 -10.12 -15.20
N GLY A 43 -11.60 -9.23 -15.11
CA GLY A 43 -10.20 -9.57 -15.22
C GLY A 43 -9.90 -10.85 -14.46
N THR A 44 -9.67 -11.91 -15.22
CA THR A 44 -9.09 -13.14 -14.72
C THR A 44 -7.63 -12.85 -14.49
N ARG A 45 -7.25 -12.61 -13.22
CA ARG A 45 -5.96 -13.02 -12.66
C ARG A 45 -5.90 -12.72 -11.15
N GLY A 46 -6.14 -13.78 -10.38
CA GLY A 46 -5.66 -13.87 -9.00
C GLY A 46 -6.67 -13.49 -7.93
N SER A 47 -7.42 -14.48 -7.45
CA SER A 47 -7.89 -14.60 -6.07
C SER A 47 -8.58 -13.39 -5.42
N ARG A 48 -9.90 -13.49 -5.25
CA ARG A 48 -10.72 -12.57 -4.44
C ARG A 48 -10.26 -12.39 -2.97
N VAL A 49 -9.27 -13.16 -2.51
CA VAL A 49 -8.69 -13.08 -1.16
C VAL A 49 -7.67 -11.93 -1.03
N LEU A 50 -6.99 -11.54 -2.12
CA LEU A 50 -5.93 -10.51 -2.06
C LEU A 50 -6.48 -9.06 -2.00
N LEU A 51 -7.71 -8.85 -2.50
CA LEU A 51 -8.35 -7.53 -2.49
C LEU A 51 -8.66 -7.04 -1.06
N ASP A 52 -8.91 -7.96 -0.13
CA ASP A 52 -9.19 -7.65 1.28
C ASP A 52 -7.90 -7.20 1.99
N GLU A 53 -6.79 -7.89 1.74
CA GLU A 53 -5.50 -7.62 2.38
C GLU A 53 -4.85 -6.32 1.89
N SER A 54 -4.91 -6.02 0.60
CA SER A 54 -4.37 -4.75 0.05
C SER A 54 -5.15 -3.53 0.53
N ALA A 55 -6.49 -3.62 0.58
CA ALA A 55 -7.34 -2.55 1.11
C ALA A 55 -7.12 -2.32 2.61
N ASP A 56 -6.88 -3.39 3.37
CA ASP A 56 -6.53 -3.31 4.79
C ASP A 56 -5.17 -2.63 5.01
N ILE A 57 -4.17 -2.99 4.21
CA ILE A 57 -2.85 -2.32 4.25
C ILE A 57 -3.00 -0.84 3.87
N GLU A 58 -3.77 -0.52 2.83
CA GLU A 58 -4.00 0.86 2.43
C GLU A 58 -4.65 1.66 3.57
N LEU A 59 -5.70 1.11 4.21
CA LEU A 59 -6.37 1.75 5.33
C LEU A 59 -5.41 1.94 6.50
N ILE A 60 -4.63 0.92 6.85
CA ILE A 60 -3.65 1.00 7.94
C ILE A 60 -2.60 2.07 7.66
N VAL A 61 -2.01 2.07 6.46
CA VAL A 61 -0.97 3.03 6.06
C VAL A 61 -1.52 4.46 6.02
N ASN A 62 -2.76 4.67 5.59
CA ASN A 62 -3.35 5.99 5.46
C ASN A 62 -3.97 6.53 6.76
N LYS A 63 -4.50 5.68 7.65
CA LYS A 63 -5.34 6.11 8.77
C LYS A 63 -4.86 5.67 10.15
N HIS A 64 -4.17 4.54 10.26
CA HIS A 64 -3.84 3.96 11.57
C HIS A 64 -2.35 4.06 11.92
N LEU A 65 -1.47 4.18 10.93
CA LEU A 65 -0.06 4.43 11.18
C LEU A 65 0.19 5.89 11.62
N PRO A 66 1.10 6.11 12.58
CA PRO A 66 1.62 7.44 12.86
C PRO A 66 2.14 8.12 11.58
N PRO A 67 1.91 9.43 11.40
CA PRO A 67 2.26 10.12 10.14
C PRO A 67 3.71 9.93 9.71
N GLN A 68 4.64 9.95 10.68
CA GLN A 68 6.08 9.76 10.42
C GLN A 68 6.42 8.36 9.89
N LEU A 69 5.65 7.33 10.26
CA LEU A 69 5.84 5.97 9.79
C LEU A 69 5.17 5.76 8.42
N SER A 70 3.98 6.35 8.22
CA SER A 70 3.27 6.31 6.93
C SER A 70 4.12 6.88 5.80
N VAL A 71 4.78 8.03 6.01
CA VAL A 71 5.66 8.64 5.02
C VAL A 71 6.84 7.72 4.70
N VAL A 72 7.48 7.13 5.71
CA VAL A 72 8.60 6.20 5.50
C VAL A 72 8.16 4.97 4.71
N VAL A 73 7.00 4.39 5.01
CA VAL A 73 6.47 3.23 4.29
C VAL A 73 6.19 3.57 2.82
N ARG A 74 5.49 4.68 2.55
CA ARG A 74 5.22 5.12 1.17
C ARG A 74 6.51 5.38 0.40
N GLU A 75 7.43 6.13 1.00
CA GLU A 75 8.70 6.43 0.35
C GLU A 75 9.55 5.17 0.12
N HIS A 76 9.47 4.20 1.04
CA HIS A 76 10.21 2.95 0.90
C HIS A 76 9.69 2.08 -0.24
N TYR A 77 8.38 1.82 -0.25
CA TYR A 77 7.74 0.84 -1.12
C TYR A 77 7.18 1.43 -2.41
N CYS A 78 6.80 2.71 -2.43
CA CYS A 78 6.25 3.33 -3.64
C CYS A 78 7.35 3.93 -4.53
N ASN A 79 8.37 4.56 -3.95
CA ASN A 79 9.43 5.18 -4.76
C ASN A 79 10.51 4.15 -5.15
N HIS A 80 10.47 3.60 -6.36
CA HIS A 80 11.45 2.60 -6.81
C HIS A 80 12.70 3.22 -7.44
N ASP A 81 12.60 4.44 -7.98
CA ASP A 81 13.65 5.08 -8.77
C ASP A 81 14.71 5.81 -7.92
N SER A 82 14.36 6.19 -6.70
CA SER A 82 15.26 7.00 -5.86
C SER A 82 16.27 6.17 -5.07
N PHE A 83 17.48 6.71 -4.92
CA PHE A 83 18.50 6.12 -4.06
C PHE A 83 18.08 6.19 -2.60
N LEU A 84 18.58 5.25 -1.78
CA LEU A 84 18.31 5.23 -0.34
C LEU A 84 18.65 6.57 0.34
N SER A 85 19.72 7.24 -0.11
CA SER A 85 20.12 8.55 0.38
C SER A 85 19.07 9.64 0.18
N GLN A 86 18.39 9.60 -0.96
CA GLN A 86 17.31 10.53 -1.28
C GLN A 86 16.06 10.18 -0.47
N LYS A 87 15.74 8.90 -0.29
CA LYS A 87 14.57 8.44 0.48
C LYS A 87 14.60 8.90 1.95
N TYR A 88 15.71 8.65 2.66
CA TYR A 88 15.78 9.07 4.07
C TYR A 88 15.85 10.60 4.22
N MET A 89 16.45 11.30 3.25
CA MET A 89 16.46 12.76 3.21
C MET A 89 15.05 13.31 2.99
N HIS A 90 14.26 12.71 2.10
CA HIS A 90 12.86 13.05 1.89
C HIS A 90 12.03 12.83 3.16
N CYS A 91 12.30 11.75 3.88
CA CYS A 91 11.67 11.46 5.18
C CYS A 91 12.19 12.36 6.33
N GLY A 92 13.14 13.26 6.07
CA GLY A 92 13.71 14.17 7.05
C GLY A 92 14.44 13.46 8.19
N CYS A 93 15.04 12.29 7.94
CA CYS A 93 15.67 11.49 8.98
C CYS A 93 17.03 10.92 8.55
N SER A 94 17.82 10.49 9.54
CA SER A 94 19.07 9.78 9.29
C SER A 94 18.81 8.37 8.76
N ARG A 95 19.80 7.74 8.13
CA ARG A 95 19.71 6.35 7.66
C ARG A 95 19.31 5.37 8.76
N ASP A 96 19.85 5.55 9.96
CA ASP A 96 19.56 4.68 11.10
C ASP A 96 18.10 4.83 11.56
N THR A 97 17.69 6.08 11.79
CA THR A 97 16.31 6.43 12.13
C THR A 97 15.31 5.96 11.07
N TYR A 98 15.68 6.00 9.80
CA TYR A 98 14.86 5.51 8.69
C TYR A 98 14.55 4.02 8.83
N TYR A 99 15.57 3.18 9.04
CA TYR A 99 15.35 1.74 9.24
C TYR A 99 14.65 1.41 10.55
N GLN A 100 14.93 2.16 11.62
CA GLN A 100 14.23 2.02 12.89
C GLN A 100 12.73 2.31 12.70
N ARG A 101 12.37 3.40 12.02
CA ARG A 101 10.98 3.73 11.71
C ARG A 101 10.34 2.71 10.78
N LEU A 102 11.06 2.22 9.78
CA LEU A 102 10.55 1.16 8.89
C LEU A 102 10.24 -0.12 9.68
N HIS A 103 11.13 -0.50 10.61
CA HIS A 103 10.89 -1.64 11.50
C HIS A 103 9.67 -1.42 12.40
N GLN A 104 9.56 -0.26 13.04
CA GLN A 104 8.40 0.10 13.88
C GLN A 104 7.10 0.09 13.07
N ALA A 105 7.14 0.52 11.80
CA ALA A 105 5.99 0.46 10.92
C ALA A 105 5.57 -0.99 10.65
N HIS A 106 6.51 -1.90 10.41
CA HIS A 106 6.21 -3.33 10.25
C HIS A 106 5.56 -3.94 11.49
N GLU A 107 6.04 -3.60 12.69
CA GLU A 107 5.46 -4.08 13.95
C GLU A 107 4.04 -3.57 14.13
N CYS A 108 3.82 -2.26 13.96
CA CYS A 108 2.50 -1.66 14.13
C CYS A 108 1.49 -2.19 13.11
N ILE A 109 1.89 -2.38 11.85
CA ILE A 109 1.03 -3.01 10.82
C ILE A 109 0.69 -4.45 11.24
N ALA A 110 1.66 -5.23 11.70
CA ALA A 110 1.42 -6.61 12.14
C ALA A 110 0.42 -6.67 13.30
N GLU A 111 0.58 -5.82 14.31
CA GLU A 111 -0.34 -5.72 15.46
C GLU A 111 -1.76 -5.36 15.03
N LEU A 112 -1.91 -4.38 14.13
CA LEU A 112 -3.22 -3.95 13.63
C LEU A 112 -3.91 -5.03 12.79
N LEU A 113 -3.17 -5.76 11.96
CA LEU A 113 -3.72 -6.88 11.18
C LEU A 113 -4.14 -8.05 12.07
N LEU A 114 -3.34 -8.38 13.09
CA LEU A 114 -3.69 -9.41 14.08
C LEU A 114 -4.92 -9.02 14.90
N GLY A 115 -5.00 -7.77 15.34
CA GLY A 115 -6.15 -7.23 16.08
C GLY A 115 -7.45 -7.26 15.28
N LYS A 116 -7.37 -7.02 13.96
CA LYS A 116 -8.52 -7.14 13.05
C LYS A 116 -8.96 -8.59 12.82
N LYS A 117 -8.03 -9.54 12.72
CA LYS A 117 -8.35 -10.96 12.55
C LYS A 117 -8.94 -11.61 13.80
N ALA A 118 -8.77 -10.99 14.97
CA ALA A 118 -9.27 -11.48 16.25
C ALA A 118 -10.67 -10.94 16.64
N ALA A 119 -11.20 -9.95 15.89
CA ALA A 119 -12.50 -9.33 16.13
C ALA A 119 -13.59 -9.92 15.22
#